data_AF-A0A496SF78-F1
#
_entry.id   AF-A0A496SF78-F1
#
_cell.length_a   1.000
_cell.length_b   1.000
_cell.length_c   1.000
_cell.angle_alpha   90.00
_cell.angle_beta   90.00
_cell.angle_gamma   90.00
#
_symmetry.space_group_name_H-M   'P 1'
#
loop_
_entity.id
_entity.type
_entity.pdbx_description
1 polymer ?
#
loop_
_entity_poly.entity_id
_entity_poly.type
_entity_poly.pdbx_seq_one_letter_code
_entity_poly.pdbx_strand_id
1 'polypeptide(L)'
;MSGLYVLFFLVGGTLGWEEDAEANPKGYKEWLSSLEERPLDLNRASVRQLSLLPGISEELAERIERRREQVGGFEGPEELLRVEGMDEETLDGIRPYVTCGHKVPFKWKLRAGFEEGSGYRARIWLVSGNLRAAFSGIKGYISWGRGPLRAVLGDFRPGFGQGLLFSHLSRSFEGMGRMHLRPCRSFGYLGRGSSLRGIFLEGRFGHTTLRTFSGGTSGVGLEVRLGGYMGGGVLTSGGRGSLYGTVALGPYTSFWEVADFGGLAWVVGASLRAGVLRTEVLVRRYDPGFRPPYGAGYGYPGRKGGEGVSWGASLRLKRGWYLESYVDLHRSYLPSAGDRLPSGGALWSVEGRGKIGDLKVRFRARGSSFRGEASWSPEQDLALRCRIERVWGRKVGYSSFWEVKAKVRDGLSLEGRWTTFDLPEGLRIYELEGGPRGDFPLAVWTGRGCRGYILLRWSYKGHDLWLRLGRTFGTCGRTEGSFQVQWEASSG
;
A
#
# COMPACT_ATOMS: atom_id res chain seq x y z
N MET A 1 2.78 58.35 13.58
CA MET A 1 3.85 58.83 12.68
C MET A 1 3.86 57.88 11.50
N SER A 2 3.06 58.13 10.46
CA SER A 2 3.27 59.03 9.29
C SER A 2 3.71 58.18 8.08
N GLY A 3 3.06 58.13 6.91
CA GLY A 3 1.92 58.83 6.29
C GLY A 3 1.51 58.05 5.01
N LEU A 4 0.26 58.16 4.54
CA LEU A 4 -0.22 58.95 3.35
C LEU A 4 0.33 58.42 1.99
N TYR A 5 -0.45 58.02 0.96
CA TYR A 5 -1.51 58.69 0.16
C TYR A 5 -2.34 57.59 -0.60
N VAL A 6 -3.69 57.55 -0.70
CA VAL A 6 -4.74 58.35 -1.41
C VAL A 6 -5.17 57.81 -2.80
N LEU A 7 -6.46 57.38 -2.85
CA LEU A 7 -7.54 57.44 -3.89
C LEU A 7 -7.33 56.89 -5.34
N PHE A 8 -8.32 56.47 -6.17
CA PHE A 8 -9.80 56.62 -6.41
C PHE A 8 -10.29 55.29 -7.12
N PHE A 9 -11.41 54.59 -6.81
CA PHE A 9 -12.86 54.77 -7.07
C PHE A 9 -13.46 54.11 -8.34
N LEU A 10 -14.75 53.72 -8.22
CA LEU A 10 -15.79 53.27 -9.20
C LEU A 10 -15.82 51.75 -9.48
N VAL A 11 -16.91 50.98 -9.30
CA VAL A 11 -18.39 51.15 -9.16
C VAL A 11 -18.87 49.92 -8.35
N GLY A 12 -19.68 49.98 -7.28
CA GLY A 12 -21.06 50.43 -7.17
C GLY A 12 -22.00 49.21 -7.10
N GLY A 13 -22.67 48.98 -5.96
CA GLY A 13 -23.72 47.94 -5.83
C GLY A 13 -23.88 47.36 -4.42
N THR A 14 -24.52 48.12 -3.53
CA THR A 14 -25.05 47.66 -2.23
C THR A 14 -26.43 47.02 -2.40
N LEU A 15 -26.72 46.07 -1.49
CA LEU A 15 -28.04 45.65 -1.00
C LEU A 15 -28.91 44.79 -1.91
N GLY A 16 -29.10 43.54 -1.46
CA GLY A 16 -30.16 42.64 -1.88
C GLY A 16 -30.22 41.50 -0.86
N TRP A 17 -31.03 41.67 0.18
CA TRP A 17 -31.59 40.55 0.92
C TRP A 17 -32.57 39.86 -0.03
N GLU A 18 -32.38 38.57 -0.30
CA GLU A 18 -33.40 37.73 -0.95
C GLU A 18 -33.75 36.61 0.03
N GLU A 19 -34.74 36.91 0.87
CA GLU A 19 -35.80 35.96 1.20
C GLU A 19 -36.60 35.64 -0.08
N ASP A 20 -37.34 34.54 -0.04
CA ASP A 20 -38.35 34.09 -1.01
C ASP A 20 -37.91 33.08 -2.09
N ALA A 21 -37.67 31.84 -1.66
CA ALA A 21 -37.71 30.67 -2.54
C ALA A 21 -39.14 30.24 -2.94
N GLU A 22 -40.17 31.06 -2.72
CA GLU A 22 -41.57 30.69 -3.01
C GLU A 22 -42.19 31.30 -4.27
N ALA A 23 -41.48 32.09 -5.09
CA ALA A 23 -42.17 32.88 -6.14
C ALA A 23 -41.53 32.93 -7.54
N ASN A 24 -40.93 31.84 -8.05
CA ASN A 24 -40.65 31.76 -9.50
C ASN A 24 -40.92 30.37 -10.12
N PRO A 25 -42.19 30.03 -10.44
CA PRO A 25 -42.55 28.76 -11.06
C PRO A 25 -41.94 28.55 -12.46
N LYS A 26 -41.52 29.63 -13.14
CA LYS A 26 -40.86 29.54 -14.46
C LYS A 26 -39.44 28.99 -14.32
N GLY A 27 -38.68 29.49 -13.34
CA GLY A 27 -37.35 28.98 -13.01
C GLY A 27 -37.38 27.55 -12.48
N TYR A 28 -38.39 27.18 -11.69
CA TYR A 28 -38.55 25.81 -11.20
C TYR A 28 -38.80 24.79 -12.34
N LYS A 29 -39.69 25.11 -13.28
CA LYS A 29 -39.95 24.25 -14.44
C LYS A 29 -38.74 24.15 -15.37
N GLU A 30 -38.08 25.26 -15.66
CA GLU A 30 -36.85 25.27 -16.46
C GLU A 30 -35.73 24.46 -15.80
N TRP A 31 -35.63 24.50 -14.47
CA TRP A 31 -34.69 23.69 -13.70
C TRP A 31 -35.03 22.19 -13.76
N LEU A 32 -36.29 21.79 -13.58
CA LEU A 32 -36.70 20.38 -13.72
C LEU A 32 -36.45 19.84 -15.14
N SER A 33 -36.78 20.61 -16.18
CA SER A 33 -36.48 20.22 -17.57
C SER A 33 -34.97 20.05 -17.81
N SER A 34 -34.13 20.87 -17.17
CA SER A 34 -32.67 20.70 -17.26
C SER A 34 -32.17 19.40 -16.59
N LEU A 35 -32.89 18.90 -15.59
CA LEU A 35 -32.58 17.64 -14.92
C LEU A 35 -33.00 16.41 -15.73
N GLU A 36 -33.98 16.52 -16.63
CA GLU A 36 -34.31 15.42 -17.56
C GLU A 36 -33.15 15.17 -18.55
N GLU A 37 -32.50 16.24 -19.01
CA GLU A 37 -31.30 16.14 -19.86
C GLU A 37 -30.03 15.82 -19.07
N ARG A 38 -29.94 16.28 -17.81
CA ARG A 38 -28.79 16.08 -16.93
C ARG A 38 -29.22 15.76 -15.50
N PRO A 39 -29.55 14.49 -15.21
CA PRO A 39 -30.06 14.09 -13.91
C PRO A 39 -29.14 14.44 -12.76
N LEU A 40 -29.74 14.82 -11.63
CA LEU A 40 -29.07 15.18 -10.39
C LEU A 40 -28.45 13.93 -9.74
N ASP A 41 -27.12 13.93 -9.57
CA ASP A 41 -26.43 12.81 -8.94
C ASP A 41 -26.72 12.76 -7.42
N LEU A 42 -27.48 11.75 -6.99
CA LEU A 42 -27.84 11.50 -5.59
C LEU A 42 -26.61 11.37 -4.69
N ASN A 43 -25.48 10.91 -5.22
CA ASN A 43 -24.24 10.78 -4.46
C ASN A 43 -23.47 12.11 -4.28
N ARG A 44 -23.91 13.19 -4.95
CA ARG A 44 -23.25 14.51 -4.92
C ARG A 44 -24.19 15.68 -4.61
N ALA A 45 -25.50 15.48 -4.72
CA ALA A 45 -26.50 16.51 -4.50
C ALA A 45 -26.46 17.07 -3.06
N SER A 46 -26.52 18.38 -2.92
CA SER A 46 -26.70 19.03 -1.60
C SER A 46 -28.14 18.88 -1.10
N VAL A 47 -28.36 19.00 0.22
CA VAL A 47 -29.70 18.99 0.83
C VAL A 47 -30.65 19.97 0.13
N ARG A 48 -30.16 21.20 -0.14
CA ARG A 48 -30.94 22.23 -0.85
C ARG A 48 -31.31 21.83 -2.28
N GLN A 49 -30.47 21.10 -2.99
CA GLN A 49 -30.82 20.62 -4.34
C GLN A 49 -31.79 19.44 -4.30
N LEU A 50 -31.67 18.58 -3.28
CA LEU A 50 -32.58 17.47 -3.06
C LEU A 50 -33.98 17.96 -2.65
N SER A 51 -34.07 18.99 -1.80
CA SER A 51 -35.33 19.56 -1.34
C SER A 51 -36.09 20.33 -2.43
N LEU A 52 -35.46 20.58 -3.58
CA LEU A 52 -36.12 21.14 -4.75
C LEU A 52 -36.69 20.04 -5.66
N LEU A 53 -36.47 18.76 -5.37
CA LEU A 53 -37.10 17.69 -6.15
C LEU A 53 -38.59 17.53 -5.77
N PRO A 54 -39.46 17.16 -6.74
CA PRO A 54 -40.88 16.94 -6.46
C PRO A 54 -41.07 15.90 -5.34
N GLY A 55 -41.84 16.25 -4.31
CA GLY A 55 -42.15 15.35 -3.20
C GLY A 55 -41.03 15.17 -2.16
N ILE A 56 -39.88 15.85 -2.29
CA ILE A 56 -38.82 15.82 -1.27
C ILE A 56 -38.87 17.07 -0.40
N SER A 57 -39.31 16.89 0.85
CA SER A 57 -39.20 17.94 1.87
C SER A 57 -37.75 18.14 2.32
N GLU A 58 -37.43 19.29 2.92
CA GLU A 58 -36.11 19.57 3.48
C GLU A 58 -35.69 18.51 4.51
N GLU A 59 -36.62 18.07 5.37
CA GLU A 59 -36.38 16.99 6.32
C GLU A 59 -36.07 15.65 5.64
N LEU A 60 -36.78 15.32 4.55
CA LEU A 60 -36.53 14.10 3.78
C LEU A 60 -35.18 14.20 3.05
N ALA A 61 -34.85 15.35 2.49
CA ALA A 61 -33.55 15.63 1.85
C ALA A 61 -32.38 15.42 2.84
N GLU A 62 -32.51 15.90 4.08
CA GLU A 62 -31.52 15.62 5.12
C GLU A 62 -31.43 14.13 5.47
N ARG A 63 -32.56 13.42 5.54
CA ARG A 63 -32.57 11.96 5.79
C ARG A 63 -31.88 11.20 4.67
N ILE A 64 -32.08 11.62 3.42
CA ILE A 64 -31.39 11.06 2.24
C ILE A 64 -29.88 11.30 2.35
N GLU A 65 -29.43 12.52 2.69
CA GLU A 65 -28.01 12.80 2.90
C GLU A 65 -27.41 11.95 4.03
N ARG A 66 -28.08 11.88 5.19
CA ARG A 66 -27.64 11.05 6.31
C ARG A 66 -27.52 9.58 5.90
N ARG A 67 -28.49 9.05 5.15
CA ARG A 67 -28.46 7.66 4.68
C ARG A 67 -27.32 7.43 3.69
N ARG A 68 -27.13 8.34 2.74
CA ARG A 68 -26.01 8.34 1.78
C ARG A 68 -24.66 8.23 2.48
N GLU A 69 -24.45 9.00 3.53
CA GLU A 69 -23.21 8.99 4.31
C GLU A 69 -22.98 7.67 5.07
N GLN A 70 -24.04 7.08 5.61
CA GLN A 70 -23.96 5.82 6.36
C GLN A 70 -23.58 4.63 5.47
N VAL A 71 -24.12 4.56 4.26
CA VAL A 71 -23.92 3.42 3.34
C VAL A 71 -22.76 3.64 2.36
N GLY A 72 -22.16 4.83 2.37
CA GLY A 72 -21.01 5.18 1.53
C GLY A 72 -21.39 5.47 0.07
N GLY A 73 -22.58 6.05 -0.14
CA GLY A 73 -23.18 6.32 -1.45
C GLY A 73 -24.15 5.24 -1.89
N PHE A 74 -25.19 5.65 -2.63
CA PHE A 74 -26.20 4.79 -3.23
C PHE A 74 -25.69 4.14 -4.50
N GLU A 75 -26.03 2.88 -4.72
CA GLU A 75 -25.71 2.14 -5.96
C GLU A 75 -26.78 2.33 -7.05
N GLY A 76 -27.98 2.75 -6.66
CA GLY A 76 -29.07 3.14 -7.56
C GLY A 76 -30.15 3.92 -6.80
N PRO A 77 -31.05 4.64 -7.50
CA PRO A 77 -32.14 5.38 -6.88
C PRO A 77 -33.03 4.51 -5.98
N GLU A 78 -33.16 3.22 -6.28
CA GLU A 78 -33.97 2.26 -5.52
C GLU A 78 -33.55 2.11 -4.05
N GLU A 79 -32.29 2.43 -3.74
CA GLU A 79 -31.82 2.40 -2.36
C GLU A 79 -32.43 3.52 -1.50
N LEU A 80 -33.05 4.53 -2.12
CA LEU A 80 -33.80 5.58 -1.42
C LEU A 80 -35.03 5.03 -0.70
N LEU A 81 -35.63 3.92 -1.13
CA LEU A 81 -36.74 3.26 -0.40
C LEU A 81 -36.32 2.77 1.00
N ARG A 82 -35.01 2.70 1.27
CA ARG A 82 -34.47 2.39 2.61
C ARG A 82 -34.28 3.64 3.48
N VAL A 83 -34.64 4.83 2.97
CA VAL A 83 -34.67 6.09 3.72
C VAL A 83 -36.05 6.21 4.35
N GLU A 84 -36.10 6.41 5.67
CA GLU A 84 -37.34 6.60 6.40
C GLU A 84 -38.11 7.83 5.88
N GLY A 85 -39.36 7.63 5.47
CA GLY A 85 -40.21 8.65 4.88
C GLY A 85 -40.09 8.81 3.35
N MET A 86 -39.34 7.94 2.67
CA MET A 86 -39.41 7.78 1.21
C MET A 86 -40.42 6.68 0.86
N ASP A 87 -41.33 6.97 -0.08
CA ASP A 87 -42.28 6.00 -0.62
C ASP A 87 -42.05 5.78 -2.14
N GLU A 88 -42.71 4.76 -2.68
CA GLU A 88 -42.58 4.39 -4.10
C GLU A 88 -43.10 5.49 -5.03
N GLU A 89 -44.17 6.19 -4.64
CA GLU A 89 -44.77 7.27 -5.43
C GLU A 89 -43.82 8.47 -5.58
N THR A 90 -43.19 8.88 -4.48
CA THR A 90 -42.19 9.96 -4.48
C THR A 90 -40.95 9.54 -5.26
N LEU A 91 -40.48 8.30 -5.10
CA LEU A 91 -39.32 7.80 -5.84
C LEU A 91 -39.58 7.77 -7.35
N ASP A 92 -40.74 7.28 -7.78
CA ASP A 92 -41.13 7.28 -9.19
C ASP A 92 -41.25 8.70 -9.74
N GLY A 93 -41.77 9.63 -8.94
CA GLY A 93 -41.87 11.06 -9.28
C GLY A 93 -40.52 11.75 -9.50
N ILE A 94 -39.48 11.37 -8.74
CA ILE A 94 -38.14 11.96 -8.89
C ILE A 94 -37.23 11.20 -9.87
N ARG A 95 -37.57 9.96 -10.22
CA ARG A 95 -36.73 9.04 -11.00
C ARG A 95 -36.19 9.63 -12.31
N PRO A 96 -36.95 10.41 -13.09
CA PRO A 96 -36.44 11.03 -14.32
C PRO A 96 -35.36 12.10 -14.07
N TYR A 97 -35.34 12.69 -12.87
CA TYR A 97 -34.50 13.84 -12.53
C TYR A 97 -33.26 13.46 -11.73
N VAL A 98 -33.08 12.18 -11.36
CA VAL A 98 -31.98 11.73 -10.49
C VAL A 98 -31.16 10.61 -11.10
N THR A 99 -29.88 10.55 -10.74
CA THR A 99 -28.98 9.45 -11.10
C THR A 99 -28.12 9.07 -9.90
N CYS A 100 -27.49 7.89 -9.94
CA CYS A 100 -26.44 7.53 -9.00
C CYS A 100 -25.12 7.45 -9.76
N GLY A 101 -24.28 8.47 -9.61
CA GLY A 101 -22.91 8.43 -10.11
C GLY A 101 -22.07 7.43 -9.32
N HIS A 102 -20.93 6.99 -9.89
CA HIS A 102 -19.97 6.13 -9.19
C HIS A 102 -19.69 6.66 -7.78
N LYS A 103 -19.74 5.77 -6.76
CA LYS A 103 -19.34 6.07 -5.37
C LYS A 103 -18.09 6.93 -5.39
N VAL A 104 -18.24 8.21 -5.10
CA VAL A 104 -17.10 9.12 -5.14
C VAL A 104 -16.23 8.73 -3.93
N PRO A 105 -14.98 8.27 -4.11
CA PRO A 105 -14.11 8.09 -2.98
C PRO A 105 -13.87 9.48 -2.40
N PHE A 106 -14.48 9.74 -1.25
CA PHE A 106 -14.46 11.04 -0.57
C PHE A 106 -13.02 11.58 -0.46
N LYS A 107 -12.78 12.79 -0.97
CA LYS A 107 -11.46 13.43 -0.99
C LYS A 107 -11.54 14.80 -0.33
N TRP A 108 -11.26 14.87 0.97
CA TRP A 108 -10.99 16.15 1.64
C TRP A 108 -9.50 16.47 1.60
N LYS A 109 -9.15 17.72 1.28
CA LYS A 109 -7.89 18.35 1.66
C LYS A 109 -8.22 19.39 2.73
N LEU A 110 -7.95 19.08 3.99
CA LEU A 110 -7.90 20.11 5.03
C LEU A 110 -6.47 20.70 5.05
N ARG A 111 -6.33 22.02 4.85
CA ARG A 111 -5.13 22.77 5.22
C ARG A 111 -5.46 23.55 6.50
N ALA A 112 -4.82 23.18 7.61
CA ALA A 112 -4.78 24.03 8.79
C ALA A 112 -3.46 24.82 8.75
N GLY A 113 -3.57 26.15 8.70
CA GLY A 113 -2.48 27.09 8.99
C GLY A 113 -2.89 27.91 10.20
N PHE A 114 -1.91 28.31 11.02
CA PHE A 114 -2.08 29.40 11.98
C PHE A 114 -0.93 30.40 11.76
N GLU A 115 -1.29 31.68 11.79
CA GLU A 115 -0.44 32.82 11.48
C GLU A 115 0.77 32.98 12.44
N GLU A 116 1.76 33.71 11.91
CA GLU A 116 3.09 33.93 12.46
C GLU A 116 3.13 34.38 13.92
N GLY A 117 4.07 33.79 14.68
CA GLY A 117 4.49 34.30 15.99
C GLY A 117 4.70 33.24 17.08
N SER A 118 4.17 32.02 16.94
CA SER A 118 4.39 30.95 17.92
C SER A 118 4.58 29.61 17.23
N GLY A 119 5.77 29.01 17.38
CA GLY A 119 6.25 27.87 16.60
C GLY A 119 5.48 26.56 16.76
N TYR A 120 4.25 26.49 16.25
CA TYR A 120 3.41 25.31 16.19
C TYR A 120 3.26 24.82 14.75
N ARG A 121 3.28 23.49 14.54
CA ARG A 121 2.95 22.88 13.25
C ARG A 121 2.13 21.61 13.49
N ALA A 122 0.83 21.66 13.23
CA ALA A 122 -0.05 20.50 13.27
C ALA A 122 -0.36 20.00 11.84
N ARG A 123 -0.43 18.68 11.65
CA ARG A 123 -1.03 18.05 10.46
C ARG A 123 -2.12 17.11 10.93
N ILE A 124 -3.36 17.38 10.54
CA ILE A 124 -4.53 16.58 10.86
C ILE A 124 -5.02 15.94 9.56
N TRP A 125 -5.30 14.63 9.61
CA TRP A 125 -6.03 13.93 8.56
C TRP A 125 -7.34 13.46 9.18
N LEU A 126 -8.46 14.06 8.75
CA LEU A 126 -9.80 13.67 9.16
C LEU A 126 -10.45 12.84 8.07
N VAL A 127 -11.03 11.70 8.46
CA VAL A 127 -11.89 10.88 7.60
C VAL A 127 -13.09 10.42 8.42
N SER A 128 -14.21 11.15 8.32
CA SER A 128 -15.63 10.73 8.49
C SER A 128 -16.51 11.70 9.32
N GLY A 129 -17.79 11.79 8.93
CA GLY A 129 -18.81 12.72 9.40
C GLY A 129 -19.69 12.23 10.55
N ASN A 130 -19.22 11.34 11.42
CA ASN A 130 -19.98 10.92 12.61
C ASN A 130 -19.03 10.76 13.80
N LEU A 131 -19.14 11.63 14.81
CA LEU A 131 -18.20 11.70 15.95
C LEU A 131 -18.08 10.37 16.73
N ARG A 132 -19.12 9.53 16.83
CA ARG A 132 -19.01 8.21 17.47
C ARG A 132 -18.41 7.14 16.56
N ALA A 133 -18.70 7.17 15.26
CA ALA A 133 -18.08 6.28 14.26
C ALA A 133 -16.64 6.70 13.89
N ALA A 134 -16.30 7.97 14.10
CA ALA A 134 -14.98 8.56 13.91
C ALA A 134 -13.97 7.90 14.85
N PHE A 135 -14.30 7.68 16.12
CA PHE A 135 -13.36 7.03 17.04
C PHE A 135 -13.19 5.51 16.81
N SER A 136 -14.18 4.83 16.24
CA SER A 136 -14.08 3.39 15.94
C SER A 136 -13.42 3.09 14.59
N GLY A 137 -13.64 3.96 13.58
CA GLY A 137 -13.22 3.79 12.19
C GLY A 137 -12.08 4.68 11.67
N ILE A 138 -11.69 5.76 12.37
CA ILE A 138 -10.58 6.62 11.91
C ILE A 138 -9.26 5.85 11.97
N LYS A 139 -8.59 5.84 10.82
CA LYS A 139 -7.21 5.37 10.66
C LYS A 139 -6.34 6.59 10.42
N GLY A 140 -5.64 7.01 11.46
CA GLY A 140 -4.86 8.24 11.44
C GLY A 140 -4.16 8.48 12.76
N TYR A 141 -3.30 9.50 12.79
CA TYR A 141 -2.64 9.93 14.01
C TYR A 141 -2.56 11.46 14.04
N ILE A 142 -2.61 12.01 15.25
CA ILE A 142 -2.28 13.39 15.54
C ILE A 142 -0.86 13.35 16.12
N SER A 143 0.04 14.18 15.58
CA SER A 143 1.38 14.37 16.17
C SER A 143 1.55 15.83 16.56
N TRP A 144 1.97 16.03 17.81
CA TRP A 144 2.37 17.31 18.37
C TRP A 144 3.82 17.22 18.81
N GLY A 145 4.56 18.33 18.79
CA GLY A 145 5.90 18.38 19.36
C GLY A 145 6.43 19.80 19.43
N ARG A 146 7.24 20.06 20.46
CA ARG A 146 7.91 21.35 20.68
C ARG A 146 9.30 21.10 21.25
N GLY A 147 10.31 21.63 20.58
CA GLY A 147 11.71 21.44 20.97
C GLY A 147 12.07 19.95 21.12
N PRO A 148 12.51 19.50 22.31
CA PRO A 148 12.92 18.12 22.54
C PRO A 148 11.76 17.13 22.65
N LEU A 149 10.52 17.59 22.84
CA LEU A 149 9.37 16.74 23.14
C LEU A 149 8.47 16.52 21.92
N ARG A 150 7.93 15.31 21.81
CA ARG A 150 6.95 14.92 20.80
C ARG A 150 5.92 13.97 21.39
N ALA A 151 4.64 14.20 21.10
CA ALA A 151 3.54 13.30 21.36
C ALA A 151 2.86 12.87 20.07
N VAL A 152 2.36 11.65 20.05
CA VAL A 152 1.59 11.07 18.95
C VAL A 152 0.41 10.31 19.53
N LEU A 153 -0.79 10.60 19.06
CA LEU A 153 -2.02 9.90 19.43
C LEU A 153 -2.65 9.29 18.17
N GLY A 154 -2.98 8.00 18.19
CA GLY A 154 -3.73 7.34 17.11
C GLY A 154 -3.12 6.03 16.66
N ASP A 155 -3.32 5.70 15.37
CA ASP A 155 -2.77 4.51 14.72
C ASP A 155 -1.33 4.75 14.27
N PHE A 156 -0.39 4.04 14.89
CA PHE A 156 1.00 4.04 14.44
C PHE A 156 1.65 2.67 14.66
N ARG A 157 2.82 2.48 14.04
CA ARG A 157 3.70 1.36 14.36
C ARG A 157 4.85 1.88 15.21
N PRO A 158 4.84 1.60 16.53
CA PRO A 158 5.96 1.95 17.37
C PRO A 158 7.15 1.06 16.97
N GLY A 159 8.31 1.68 16.80
CA GLY A 159 9.59 1.01 16.52
C GLY A 159 10.17 0.34 17.78
N PHE A 160 9.37 -0.52 18.41
CA PHE A 160 9.78 -1.30 19.58
C PHE A 160 9.99 -2.75 19.15
N GLY A 161 10.99 -3.42 19.76
CA GLY A 161 11.40 -4.77 19.38
C GLY A 161 12.28 -4.83 18.13
N GLN A 162 13.07 -5.90 18.02
CA GLN A 162 14.11 -6.10 17.00
C GLN A 162 13.76 -7.20 16.00
N GLY A 163 12.52 -7.71 16.01
CA GLY A 163 12.02 -8.60 14.97
C GLY A 163 11.10 -9.71 15.44
N LEU A 164 11.05 -10.02 16.75
CA LEU A 164 10.19 -11.08 17.27
C LEU A 164 8.70 -10.71 17.21
N LEU A 165 8.38 -9.43 17.40
CA LEU A 165 6.99 -8.99 17.58
C LEU A 165 6.35 -8.40 16.33
N PHE A 166 7.12 -7.83 15.39
CA PHE A 166 6.53 -7.13 14.22
C PHE A 166 7.17 -7.44 12.86
N SER A 167 7.92 -8.54 12.69
CA SER A 167 8.61 -8.85 11.42
C SER A 167 7.79 -9.75 10.49
N HIS A 168 7.12 -9.16 9.51
CA HIS A 168 6.28 -9.92 8.57
C HIS A 168 7.03 -10.44 7.31
N LEU A 169 8.29 -10.06 7.08
CA LEU A 169 8.96 -10.25 5.78
C LEU A 169 10.47 -10.49 5.88
N SER A 170 10.91 -11.62 6.43
CA SER A 170 12.34 -11.93 6.60
C SER A 170 12.79 -13.18 5.87
N ARG A 171 12.56 -13.23 4.56
CA ARG A 171 13.14 -14.27 3.68
C ARG A 171 14.00 -13.66 2.58
N SER A 172 14.66 -12.55 2.88
CA SER A 172 15.58 -11.83 2.01
C SER A 172 16.56 -11.02 2.86
N PHE A 173 17.68 -10.62 2.23
CA PHE A 173 18.65 -9.73 2.86
C PHE A 173 18.01 -8.40 3.31
N GLU A 174 17.16 -7.80 2.47
CA GLU A 174 16.42 -6.58 2.84
C GLU A 174 15.53 -6.79 4.08
N GLY A 175 14.90 -7.97 4.18
CA GLY A 175 14.08 -8.34 5.32
C GLY A 175 14.86 -8.41 6.63
N MET A 176 16.04 -9.04 6.63
CA MET A 176 16.97 -9.04 7.77
C MET A 176 17.39 -7.61 8.14
N GLY A 177 17.70 -6.79 7.12
CA GLY A 177 18.12 -5.41 7.32
C GLY A 177 17.10 -4.52 8.01
N ARG A 178 15.80 -4.84 7.93
CA ARG A 178 14.71 -4.11 8.59
C ARG A 178 14.52 -4.50 10.06
N MET A 179 15.22 -5.52 10.56
CA MET A 179 15.10 -5.99 11.95
C MET A 179 15.80 -5.07 12.94
N HIS A 180 17.06 -4.76 12.70
CA HIS A 180 17.86 -3.88 13.58
C HIS A 180 17.60 -2.38 13.36
N LEU A 181 16.97 -2.02 12.24
CA LEU A 181 16.63 -0.65 11.88
C LEU A 181 15.11 -0.47 11.89
N ARG A 182 14.54 -0.45 13.10
CA ARG A 182 13.17 0.02 13.31
C ARG A 182 13.14 1.42 13.92
N PRO A 183 13.64 2.46 13.23
CA PRO A 183 13.44 3.80 13.72
C PRO A 183 11.93 4.11 13.73
N CYS A 184 11.42 4.68 14.82
CA CYS A 184 10.07 5.25 14.93
C CYS A 184 9.86 6.37 13.90
N ARG A 185 9.67 6.03 12.63
CA ARG A 185 9.52 7.01 11.53
C ARG A 185 8.26 6.79 10.71
N SER A 186 7.70 5.59 10.69
CA SER A 186 6.48 5.29 9.94
C SER A 186 5.25 5.63 10.78
N PHE A 187 4.72 6.82 10.55
CA PHE A 187 3.38 7.20 10.98
C PHE A 187 2.50 7.26 9.73
N GLY A 188 1.70 6.22 9.49
CA GLY A 188 0.78 6.16 8.35
C GLY A 188 0.54 4.76 7.76
N TYR A 189 -0.74 4.53 7.46
CA TYR A 189 -1.41 3.46 6.70
C TYR A 189 -1.37 2.00 7.17
N LEU A 190 -2.52 1.34 6.97
CA LEU A 190 -2.83 -0.08 7.22
C LEU A 190 -1.83 -1.02 6.57
N GLY A 191 -1.11 -1.80 7.37
CA GLY A 191 -0.97 -3.21 7.03
C GLY A 191 -2.26 -3.92 7.42
N ARG A 192 -2.75 -4.87 6.61
CA ARG A 192 -3.80 -5.81 7.07
C ARG A 192 -3.33 -6.46 8.38
N GLY A 193 -3.87 -6.02 9.52
CA GLY A 193 -3.78 -6.73 10.81
C GLY A 193 -2.75 -6.28 11.86
N SER A 194 -2.05 -5.13 11.76
CA SER A 194 -1.06 -4.74 12.80
C SER A 194 -0.80 -3.23 12.95
N SER A 195 -1.83 -2.43 13.27
CA SER A 195 -1.65 -1.07 13.82
C SER A 195 -1.82 -1.09 15.33
N LEU A 196 -0.98 -0.35 16.03
CA LEU A 196 -1.15 -0.09 17.45
C LEU A 196 -1.87 1.24 17.63
N ARG A 197 -3.04 1.18 18.27
CA ARG A 197 -3.79 2.36 18.71
C ARG A 197 -3.28 2.75 20.10
N GLY A 198 -2.81 3.98 20.25
CA GLY A 198 -2.33 4.44 21.55
C GLY A 198 -1.77 5.86 21.58
N ILE A 199 -1.09 6.15 22.68
CA ILE A 199 -0.31 7.37 22.92
C ILE A 199 1.16 6.98 22.84
N PHE A 200 1.94 7.74 22.09
CA PHE A 200 3.40 7.64 22.04
C PHE A 200 4.00 8.98 22.41
N LEU A 201 4.97 8.97 23.32
CA LEU A 201 5.73 10.15 23.73
C LEU A 201 7.20 9.91 23.43
N GLU A 202 7.88 10.94 22.95
CA GLU A 202 9.32 10.97 22.74
C GLU A 202 9.88 12.26 23.37
N GLY A 203 10.96 12.13 24.13
CA GLY A 203 11.72 13.26 24.67
C GLY A 203 13.20 13.11 24.33
N ARG A 204 13.80 14.14 23.72
CA ARG A 204 15.21 14.18 23.30
C ARG A 204 16.01 15.15 24.15
N PHE A 205 16.89 14.64 24.98
CA PHE A 205 17.70 15.43 25.91
C PHE A 205 19.18 15.27 25.54
N GLY A 206 19.69 16.20 24.74
CA GLY A 206 21.06 16.14 24.21
C GLY A 206 21.29 14.85 23.40
N HIS A 207 22.15 13.98 23.92
CA HIS A 207 22.48 12.70 23.30
C HIS A 207 21.48 11.58 23.63
N THR A 208 20.56 11.81 24.56
CA THR A 208 19.62 10.80 25.04
C THR A 208 18.23 11.01 24.44
N THR A 209 17.53 9.96 24.06
CA THR A 209 16.13 9.98 23.64
C THR A 209 15.36 8.94 24.43
N LEU A 210 14.34 9.37 25.17
CA LEU A 210 13.39 8.51 25.85
C LEU A 210 12.13 8.40 24.99
N ARG A 211 11.58 7.19 24.87
CA ARG A 211 10.31 6.92 24.20
C ARG A 211 9.43 6.10 25.11
N THR A 212 8.15 6.43 25.15
CA THR A 212 7.14 5.59 25.77
C THR A 212 5.94 5.46 24.85
N PHE A 213 5.24 4.35 24.97
CA PHE A 213 4.04 4.01 24.25
C PHE A 213 3.06 3.34 25.21
N SER A 214 1.77 3.70 25.11
CA SER A 214 0.68 3.09 25.87
C SER A 214 -0.56 2.95 24.98
N GLY A 215 -1.24 1.81 25.07
CA GLY A 215 -2.40 1.44 24.26
C GLY A 215 -2.87 0.02 24.61
N GLY A 216 -3.16 -0.83 23.61
CA GLY A 216 -3.34 -2.28 23.83
C GLY A 216 -2.06 -3.02 24.25
N THR A 217 -0.94 -2.29 24.28
CA THR A 217 0.41 -2.73 24.67
C THR A 217 1.10 -1.48 25.17
N SER A 218 2.02 -1.64 26.10
CA SER A 218 2.80 -0.54 26.66
C SER A 218 4.28 -0.80 26.43
N GLY A 219 5.09 0.23 26.33
CA GLY A 219 6.52 0.04 26.19
C GLY A 219 7.30 1.29 26.53
N VAL A 220 8.50 1.11 27.08
CA VAL A 220 9.44 2.18 27.36
C VAL A 220 10.76 1.83 26.69
N GLY A 221 11.32 2.79 25.95
CA GLY A 221 12.57 2.64 25.23
C GLY A 221 13.50 3.80 25.50
N LEU A 222 14.77 3.52 25.71
CA LEU A 222 15.85 4.48 25.89
C LEU A 222 16.81 4.37 24.71
N GLU A 223 17.29 5.49 24.22
CA GLU A 223 18.31 5.59 23.18
C GLU A 223 19.35 6.63 23.60
N VAL A 224 20.63 6.37 23.34
CA VAL A 224 21.77 7.24 23.63
C VAL A 224 22.66 7.29 22.38
N ARG A 225 23.10 8.50 22.00
CA ARG A 225 23.93 8.76 20.82
C ARG A 225 25.21 9.52 21.16
N LEU A 226 26.29 8.80 21.45
CA LEU A 226 27.61 9.36 21.80
C LEU A 226 28.71 8.73 20.93
N GLY A 227 28.99 9.31 19.75
CA GLY A 227 29.96 8.72 18.78
C GLY A 227 29.54 7.37 18.16
N GLY A 228 28.43 6.80 18.65
CA GLY A 228 27.73 5.61 18.20
C GLY A 228 26.27 5.68 18.63
N TYR A 229 25.56 4.56 18.61
CA TYR A 229 24.17 4.43 19.00
C TYR A 229 24.05 3.28 20.01
N MET A 230 23.35 3.50 21.12
CA MET A 230 22.91 2.43 22.01
C MET A 230 21.45 2.67 22.32
N GLY A 231 20.61 1.66 22.23
CA GLY A 231 19.22 1.81 22.63
C GLY A 231 18.57 0.48 22.90
N GLY A 232 17.55 0.49 23.73
CA GLY A 232 16.83 -0.71 24.12
C GLY A 232 15.57 -0.34 24.87
N GLY A 233 14.75 -1.33 25.19
CA GLY A 233 13.50 -1.07 25.85
C GLY A 233 12.75 -2.33 26.23
N VAL A 234 11.68 -2.10 26.97
CA VAL A 234 10.72 -3.11 27.37
C VAL A 234 9.41 -2.84 26.64
N LEU A 235 8.72 -3.89 26.24
CA LEU A 235 7.36 -3.86 25.73
C LEU A 235 6.53 -4.89 26.48
N THR A 236 5.32 -4.53 26.90
CA THR A 236 4.41 -5.39 27.65
C THR A 236 3.00 -5.40 27.06
N SER A 237 2.36 -6.57 27.03
CA SER A 237 0.97 -6.74 26.61
C SER A 237 0.34 -7.90 27.38
N GLY A 238 -0.80 -7.67 28.04
CA GLY A 238 -1.54 -8.71 28.75
C GLY A 238 -0.72 -9.49 29.80
N GLY A 239 0.12 -8.79 30.57
CA GLY A 239 0.97 -9.40 31.62
C GLY A 239 2.23 -10.12 31.09
N ARG A 240 2.47 -10.07 29.79
CA ARG A 240 3.62 -10.64 29.08
C ARG A 240 4.48 -9.55 28.48
N GLY A 241 5.69 -9.86 28.03
CA GLY A 241 6.56 -8.82 27.50
C GLY A 241 7.79 -9.24 26.71
N SER A 242 8.46 -8.26 26.13
CA SER A 242 9.77 -8.38 25.53
C SER A 242 10.75 -7.32 26.05
N LEU A 243 12.02 -7.70 26.09
CA LEU A 243 13.16 -6.83 26.34
C LEU A 243 14.04 -6.87 25.09
N TYR A 244 14.47 -5.71 24.60
CA TYR A 244 15.30 -5.61 23.41
C TYR A 244 16.41 -4.59 23.57
N GLY A 245 17.46 -4.76 22.76
CA GLY A 245 18.60 -3.86 22.73
C GLY A 245 19.30 -3.84 21.38
N THR A 246 19.97 -2.73 21.10
CA THR A 246 20.75 -2.48 19.90
C THR A 246 21.94 -1.60 20.26
N VAL A 247 23.13 -1.96 19.79
CA VAL A 247 24.35 -1.19 19.94
C VAL A 247 24.98 -1.04 18.56
N ALA A 248 25.27 0.18 18.13
CA ALA A 248 26.01 0.47 16.90
C ALA A 248 27.24 1.32 17.21
N LEU A 249 28.41 0.81 16.83
CA LEU A 249 29.71 1.44 17.04
C LEU A 249 30.46 1.41 15.71
N GLY A 250 30.64 2.59 15.10
CA GLY A 250 31.24 2.70 13.77
C GLY A 250 30.51 1.84 12.72
N PRO A 251 31.20 0.90 12.05
CA PRO A 251 30.60 0.04 11.04
C PRO A 251 29.83 -1.16 11.60
N TYR A 252 29.90 -1.41 12.91
CA TYR A 252 29.30 -2.57 13.57
C TYR A 252 27.95 -2.21 14.18
N THR A 253 26.98 -3.11 14.10
CA THR A 253 25.72 -3.01 14.83
C THR A 253 25.33 -4.38 15.37
N SER A 254 25.11 -4.52 16.67
CA SER A 254 24.50 -5.70 17.27
C SER A 254 23.09 -5.38 17.75
N PHE A 255 22.23 -6.39 17.79
CA PHE A 255 20.87 -6.27 18.27
C PHE A 255 20.39 -7.59 18.86
N TRP A 256 19.43 -7.51 19.76
CA TRP A 256 18.81 -8.66 20.37
C TRP A 256 17.41 -8.34 20.89
N GLU A 257 16.60 -9.36 21.06
CA GLU A 257 15.30 -9.30 21.72
C GLU A 257 15.03 -10.64 22.40
N VAL A 258 14.50 -10.61 23.62
CA VAL A 258 13.97 -11.76 24.35
C VAL A 258 12.52 -11.45 24.70
N ALA A 259 11.62 -12.39 24.48
CA ALA A 259 10.20 -12.21 24.69
C ALA A 259 9.56 -13.45 25.29
N ASP A 260 8.63 -13.28 26.22
CA ASP A 260 7.73 -14.33 26.66
C ASP A 260 6.30 -13.93 26.33
N PHE A 261 5.71 -14.65 25.38
CA PHE A 261 4.29 -14.57 25.08
C PHE A 261 3.65 -15.96 25.02
N GLY A 262 3.75 -16.71 26.13
CA GLY A 262 3.20 -18.07 26.25
C GLY A 262 4.20 -19.16 25.92
N GLY A 263 5.48 -18.79 25.96
CA GLY A 263 6.64 -19.56 25.53
C GLY A 263 7.78 -18.56 25.32
N LEU A 264 9.01 -18.98 25.55
CA LEU A 264 10.17 -18.10 25.40
C LEU A 264 10.54 -17.99 23.92
N ALA A 265 10.89 -16.79 23.49
CA ALA A 265 11.52 -16.56 22.19
C ALA A 265 12.66 -15.56 22.33
N TRP A 266 13.69 -15.74 21.52
CA TRP A 266 14.79 -14.80 21.47
C TRP A 266 15.39 -14.70 20.07
N VAL A 267 16.02 -13.57 19.81
CA VAL A 267 16.81 -13.30 18.61
C VAL A 267 18.04 -12.50 18.99
N VAL A 268 19.17 -12.81 18.36
CA VAL A 268 20.42 -12.05 18.46
C VAL A 268 20.97 -11.91 17.05
N GLY A 269 21.46 -10.73 16.70
CA GLY A 269 22.07 -10.52 15.40
C GLY A 269 23.14 -9.44 15.42
N ALA A 270 23.93 -9.45 14.35
CA ALA A 270 24.99 -8.49 14.11
C ALA A 270 25.01 -8.08 12.64
N SER A 271 25.42 -6.84 12.38
CA SER A 271 25.58 -6.23 11.07
C SER A 271 26.95 -5.56 11.02
N LEU A 272 27.62 -5.69 9.88
CA LEU A 272 28.86 -5.02 9.53
C LEU A 272 28.66 -4.25 8.23
N ARG A 273 29.05 -2.98 8.20
CA ARG A 273 29.11 -2.15 6.98
C ARG A 273 30.54 -1.67 6.73
N ALA A 274 31.28 -2.38 5.88
CA ALA A 274 32.66 -2.08 5.53
C ALA A 274 32.79 -1.77 4.04
N GLY A 275 32.97 -0.50 3.70
CA GLY A 275 33.11 -0.04 2.31
C GLY A 275 31.92 -0.43 1.44
N VAL A 276 32.15 -1.30 0.47
CA VAL A 276 31.12 -1.81 -0.46
C VAL A 276 30.31 -2.98 0.11
N LEU A 277 30.78 -3.60 1.20
CA LEU A 277 30.17 -4.77 1.82
C LEU A 277 29.26 -4.35 2.98
N ARG A 278 28.05 -4.88 2.98
CA ARG A 278 27.20 -4.99 4.15
C ARG A 278 26.90 -6.46 4.40
N THR A 279 27.17 -6.97 5.58
CA THR A 279 26.82 -8.36 5.94
C THR A 279 26.12 -8.43 7.27
N GLU A 280 25.21 -9.38 7.41
CA GLU A 280 24.34 -9.53 8.56
C GLU A 280 24.23 -11.01 8.93
N VAL A 281 24.28 -11.29 10.22
CA VAL A 281 24.02 -12.61 10.79
C VAL A 281 22.95 -12.48 11.87
N LEU A 282 22.09 -13.48 11.96
CA LEU A 282 20.99 -13.52 12.92
C LEU A 282 20.80 -14.96 13.39
N VAL A 283 20.68 -15.14 14.69
CA VAL A 283 20.32 -16.39 15.35
C VAL A 283 19.02 -16.18 16.08
N ARG A 284 18.10 -17.15 15.99
CA ARG A 284 16.78 -17.05 16.61
C ARG A 284 16.30 -18.39 17.16
N ARG A 285 15.45 -18.33 18.17
CA ARG A 285 14.70 -19.46 18.71
C ARG A 285 13.31 -19.02 19.17
N TYR A 286 12.35 -19.89 18.97
CA TYR A 286 10.95 -19.76 19.36
C TYR A 286 10.50 -21.05 19.99
N ASP A 287 10.02 -21.00 21.23
CA ASP A 287 9.34 -22.14 21.81
C ASP A 287 8.01 -22.41 21.08
N PRO A 288 7.56 -23.68 21.00
CA PRO A 288 6.29 -24.04 20.36
C PRO A 288 5.06 -23.27 20.86
N GLY A 289 5.08 -22.84 22.12
CA GLY A 289 4.00 -22.07 22.77
C GLY A 289 4.01 -20.56 22.50
N PHE A 290 5.11 -20.01 21.95
CA PHE A 290 5.27 -18.57 21.76
C PHE A 290 4.23 -18.00 20.78
N ARG A 291 3.51 -16.97 21.20
CA ARG A 291 2.45 -16.31 20.41
C ARG A 291 2.66 -14.79 20.39
N PRO A 292 3.31 -14.23 19.35
CA PRO A 292 3.53 -12.79 19.30
C PRO A 292 2.19 -12.04 19.16
N PRO A 293 1.99 -10.92 19.88
CA PRO A 293 0.74 -10.16 19.89
C PRO A 293 0.33 -9.59 18.52
N TYR A 294 1.28 -9.45 17.58
CA TYR A 294 1.03 -8.90 16.23
C TYR A 294 1.28 -9.90 15.09
N GLY A 295 1.33 -11.20 15.41
CA GLY A 295 1.25 -12.27 14.41
C GLY A 295 2.44 -12.42 13.46
N ALA A 296 3.60 -11.85 13.78
CA ALA A 296 4.79 -11.87 12.91
C ALA A 296 6.08 -12.14 13.68
N GLY A 297 6.36 -13.43 13.92
CA GLY A 297 7.72 -13.91 14.13
C GLY A 297 8.47 -14.00 12.80
N TYR A 298 9.79 -14.22 12.85
CA TYR A 298 10.66 -14.27 11.67
C TYR A 298 10.09 -15.21 10.58
N GLY A 299 9.66 -14.64 9.46
CA GLY A 299 9.47 -15.34 8.19
C GLY A 299 8.25 -16.27 8.06
N TYR A 300 7.39 -16.38 9.06
CA TYR A 300 6.19 -17.23 9.00
C TYR A 300 4.98 -16.57 9.70
N PRO A 301 3.86 -16.35 9.00
CA PRO A 301 2.59 -16.10 9.68
C PRO A 301 2.11 -17.39 10.38
N GLY A 302 1.71 -17.31 11.65
CA GLY A 302 1.05 -18.40 12.38
C GLY A 302 1.88 -19.08 13.50
N ARG A 303 1.40 -20.23 13.98
CA ARG A 303 1.98 -21.01 15.09
C ARG A 303 3.21 -21.77 14.61
N LYS A 304 4.42 -21.26 14.83
CA LYS A 304 5.65 -22.01 14.55
C LYS A 304 6.69 -21.76 15.65
N GLY A 305 6.88 -22.76 16.50
CA GLY A 305 8.13 -22.90 17.26
C GLY A 305 9.25 -23.37 16.33
N GLY A 306 10.48 -22.95 16.59
CA GLY A 306 11.63 -23.32 15.77
C GLY A 306 12.88 -22.53 16.11
N GLU A 307 13.99 -22.88 15.49
CA GLU A 307 15.27 -22.19 15.61
C GLU A 307 15.89 -22.00 14.22
N GLY A 308 16.82 -21.05 14.11
CA GLY A 308 17.53 -20.88 12.87
C GLY A 308 18.64 -19.84 12.89
N VAL A 309 19.51 -19.95 11.90
CA VAL A 309 20.60 -19.03 11.63
C VAL A 309 20.41 -18.47 10.22
N SER A 310 20.35 -17.16 10.12
CA SER A 310 20.29 -16.44 8.86
C SER A 310 21.59 -15.66 8.66
N TRP A 311 22.11 -15.71 7.45
CA TRP A 311 23.24 -14.92 7.02
C TRP A 311 22.91 -14.26 5.69
N GLY A 312 23.34 -13.02 5.52
CA GLY A 312 23.24 -12.38 4.23
C GLY A 312 24.32 -11.34 4.01
N ALA A 313 24.57 -11.04 2.75
CA ALA A 313 25.55 -10.06 2.34
C ALA A 313 25.00 -9.21 1.19
N SER A 314 25.43 -7.98 1.11
CA SER A 314 25.18 -7.06 0.02
C SER A 314 26.47 -6.38 -0.36
N LEU A 315 26.81 -6.48 -1.64
CA LEU A 315 27.95 -5.84 -2.27
C LEU A 315 27.45 -4.75 -3.19
N ARG A 316 27.84 -3.51 -2.92
CA ARG A 316 27.65 -2.37 -3.81
C ARG A 316 28.90 -2.16 -4.66
N LEU A 317 29.01 -2.94 -5.73
CA LEU A 317 30.20 -2.98 -6.59
C LEU A 317 30.57 -1.61 -7.18
N LYS A 318 29.56 -0.85 -7.64
CA LYS A 318 29.67 0.54 -8.10
C LYS A 318 28.30 1.20 -8.14
N ARG A 319 28.22 2.48 -8.53
CA ARG A 319 26.92 3.18 -8.66
C ARG A 319 25.99 2.41 -9.62
N GLY A 320 24.83 2.01 -9.12
CA GLY A 320 23.83 1.26 -9.90
C GLY A 320 24.05 -0.25 -9.97
N TRP A 321 25.11 -0.79 -9.36
CA TRP A 321 25.42 -2.23 -9.36
C TRP A 321 25.41 -2.80 -7.95
N TYR A 322 24.56 -3.80 -7.74
CA TYR A 322 24.31 -4.43 -6.46
C TYR A 322 24.25 -5.94 -6.62
N LEU A 323 24.85 -6.65 -5.68
CA LEU A 323 24.72 -8.10 -5.51
C LEU A 323 24.32 -8.36 -4.07
N GLU A 324 23.25 -9.13 -3.86
CA GLU A 324 22.72 -9.45 -2.55
C GLU A 324 22.60 -10.98 -2.44
N SER A 325 23.01 -11.54 -1.30
CA SER A 325 22.87 -12.95 -0.98
C SER A 325 22.21 -13.10 0.38
N TYR A 326 21.50 -14.21 0.53
CA TYR A 326 20.78 -14.56 1.75
C TYR A 326 20.75 -16.08 1.87
N VAL A 327 21.01 -16.59 3.06
CA VAL A 327 20.88 -17.99 3.44
C VAL A 327 20.22 -18.05 4.81
N ASP A 328 19.32 -18.99 5.00
CA ASP A 328 18.63 -19.25 6.26
C ASP A 328 18.52 -20.76 6.48
N LEU A 329 19.25 -21.22 7.49
CA LEU A 329 19.20 -22.57 7.99
C LEU A 329 18.22 -22.57 9.16
N HIS A 330 17.16 -23.35 9.06
CA HIS A 330 16.12 -23.34 10.08
C HIS A 330 15.63 -24.75 10.40
N ARG A 331 15.06 -24.89 11.58
CA ARG A 331 14.36 -26.07 12.05
C ARG A 331 13.07 -25.64 12.73
N SER A 332 11.95 -26.23 12.35
CA SER A 332 10.63 -25.97 12.94
C SER A 332 10.26 -27.10 13.89
N TYR A 333 9.71 -26.79 15.04
CA TYR A 333 9.28 -27.79 16.04
C TYR A 333 7.82 -28.22 15.85
N LEU A 334 7.02 -27.44 15.13
CA LEU A 334 5.63 -27.73 14.79
C LEU A 334 5.41 -27.55 13.27
N PRO A 335 5.69 -28.57 12.44
CA PRO A 335 5.39 -28.51 11.01
C PRO A 335 3.88 -28.40 10.79
N SER A 336 3.46 -27.58 9.83
CA SER A 336 2.07 -27.49 9.39
C SER A 336 1.73 -28.61 8.40
N ALA A 337 0.44 -28.96 8.26
CA ALA A 337 0.01 -29.87 7.20
C ALA A 337 0.45 -29.32 5.83
N GLY A 338 1.30 -30.07 5.11
CA GLY A 338 1.90 -29.66 3.84
C GLY A 338 3.37 -29.21 3.92
N ASP A 339 3.96 -29.05 5.11
CA ASP A 339 5.40 -28.85 5.25
C ASP A 339 6.14 -30.16 4.93
N ARG A 340 7.14 -30.13 4.03
CA ARG A 340 7.98 -31.31 3.74
C ARG A 340 8.82 -31.62 4.97
N LEU A 341 8.70 -32.84 5.50
CA LEU A 341 9.60 -33.35 6.55
C LEU A 341 10.97 -33.71 5.94
N PRO A 342 12.10 -33.50 6.65
CA PRO A 342 12.18 -32.96 8.01
C PRO A 342 11.78 -31.49 8.09
N SER A 343 11.25 -31.07 9.25
CA SER A 343 10.72 -29.73 9.54
C SER A 343 11.76 -28.60 9.50
N GLY A 344 12.95 -28.85 8.95
CA GLY A 344 14.03 -27.91 8.76
C GLY A 344 14.58 -27.95 7.33
N GLY A 345 15.33 -26.92 6.96
CA GLY A 345 15.89 -26.80 5.62
C GLY A 345 16.72 -25.53 5.43
N ALA A 346 17.25 -25.40 4.22
CA ALA A 346 17.99 -24.22 3.78
C ALA A 346 17.15 -23.40 2.81
N LEU A 347 16.82 -22.17 3.17
CA LEU A 347 16.33 -21.17 2.24
C LEU A 347 17.50 -20.31 1.80
N TRP A 348 17.68 -20.13 0.50
CA TRP A 348 18.76 -19.29 0.00
C TRP A 348 18.31 -18.50 -1.21
N SER A 349 18.90 -17.33 -1.40
CA SER A 349 18.73 -16.52 -2.60
C SER A 349 19.98 -15.70 -2.91
N VAL A 350 20.24 -15.50 -4.20
CA VAL A 350 21.22 -14.56 -4.72
C VAL A 350 20.53 -13.66 -5.75
N GLU A 351 20.65 -12.35 -5.58
CA GLU A 351 20.00 -11.34 -6.41
C GLU A 351 21.03 -10.33 -6.88
N GLY A 352 21.04 -10.04 -8.18
CA GLY A 352 21.90 -8.99 -8.74
C GLY A 352 21.09 -7.99 -9.52
N ARG A 353 21.53 -6.73 -9.52
CA ARG A 353 20.97 -5.67 -10.35
C ARG A 353 22.05 -4.69 -10.79
N GLY A 354 21.98 -4.27 -12.04
CA GLY A 354 22.95 -3.40 -12.70
C GLY A 354 22.28 -2.44 -13.67
N LYS A 355 22.98 -1.33 -13.99
CA LYS A 355 22.59 -0.39 -15.04
C LYS A 355 23.81 0.02 -15.87
N ILE A 356 23.66 0.05 -17.20
CA ILE A 356 24.64 0.54 -18.20
C ILE A 356 23.86 1.40 -19.20
N GLY A 357 24.09 2.72 -19.24
CA GLY A 357 23.23 3.61 -20.04
C GLY A 357 21.76 3.40 -19.67
N ASP A 358 20.90 3.15 -20.65
CA ASP A 358 19.48 2.84 -20.41
C ASP A 358 19.15 1.35 -20.25
N LEU A 359 20.17 0.49 -20.36
CA LEU A 359 20.04 -0.94 -20.10
C LEU A 359 20.08 -1.19 -18.59
N LYS A 360 19.02 -1.79 -18.05
CA LYS A 360 18.94 -2.32 -16.69
C LYS A 360 18.95 -3.84 -16.77
N VAL A 361 19.78 -4.47 -15.95
CA VAL A 361 19.86 -5.92 -15.83
C VAL A 361 19.55 -6.33 -14.40
N ARG A 362 18.84 -7.44 -14.24
CA ARG A 362 18.55 -8.05 -12.94
C ARG A 362 18.61 -9.56 -13.05
N PHE A 363 19.02 -10.22 -11.99
CA PHE A 363 18.84 -11.65 -11.87
C PHE A 363 18.49 -12.03 -10.44
N ARG A 364 17.88 -13.20 -10.29
CA ARG A 364 17.52 -13.81 -9.02
C ARG A 364 17.63 -15.32 -9.15
N ALA A 365 18.44 -15.93 -8.30
CA ALA A 365 18.47 -17.36 -8.05
C ALA A 365 17.91 -17.60 -6.64
N ARG A 366 16.94 -18.51 -6.48
CA ARG A 366 16.38 -18.84 -5.17
C ARG A 366 15.83 -20.26 -5.16
N GLY A 367 16.30 -21.09 -4.25
CA GLY A 367 15.82 -22.47 -4.06
C GLY A 367 15.97 -23.31 -5.33
N SER A 368 14.89 -23.39 -6.11
CA SER A 368 14.75 -24.23 -7.29
C SER A 368 14.53 -23.43 -8.58
N SER A 369 14.80 -22.13 -8.57
CA SER A 369 14.61 -21.29 -9.76
C SER A 369 15.69 -20.23 -9.93
N PHE A 370 15.91 -19.89 -11.20
CA PHE A 370 16.76 -18.81 -11.67
C PHE A 370 15.94 -17.97 -12.64
N ARG A 371 16.12 -16.66 -12.54
CA ARG A 371 15.48 -15.67 -13.40
C ARG A 371 16.50 -14.61 -13.76
N GLY A 372 16.66 -14.32 -15.04
CA GLY A 372 17.43 -13.20 -15.56
C GLY A 372 16.51 -12.27 -16.35
N GLU A 373 16.67 -10.97 -16.20
CA GLU A 373 15.86 -9.96 -16.87
C GLU A 373 16.76 -8.82 -17.34
N ALA A 374 16.55 -8.38 -18.58
CA ALA A 374 17.16 -7.20 -19.16
C ALA A 374 16.05 -6.28 -19.67
N SER A 375 16.11 -4.99 -19.35
CA SER A 375 15.18 -3.99 -19.85
C SER A 375 15.94 -2.77 -20.33
N TRP A 376 15.67 -2.32 -21.55
CA TRP A 376 16.32 -1.20 -22.20
C TRP A 376 15.26 -0.20 -22.67
N SER A 377 15.47 1.09 -22.43
CA SER A 377 14.51 2.14 -22.78
C SER A 377 15.28 3.44 -23.04
N PRO A 378 15.86 3.61 -24.24
CA PRO A 378 16.75 4.72 -24.57
C PRO A 378 15.99 6.05 -24.72
N GLU A 379 14.72 5.97 -25.09
CA GLU A 379 13.84 7.08 -25.39
C GLU A 379 12.53 6.92 -24.61
N GLN A 380 11.70 7.97 -24.57
CA GLN A 380 10.38 7.90 -23.95
C GLN A 380 9.41 7.01 -24.75
N ASP A 381 9.72 6.77 -26.02
CA ASP A 381 8.81 6.16 -26.98
C ASP A 381 9.11 4.70 -27.28
N LEU A 382 10.25 4.16 -26.82
CA LEU A 382 10.61 2.75 -27.03
C LEU A 382 11.13 2.10 -25.75
N ALA A 383 10.60 0.91 -25.45
CA ALA A 383 11.08 0.05 -24.38
C ALA A 383 11.18 -1.40 -24.86
N LEU A 384 12.31 -2.04 -24.58
CA LEU A 384 12.53 -3.47 -24.80
C LEU A 384 12.71 -4.16 -23.44
N ARG A 385 12.16 -5.35 -23.31
CA ARG A 385 12.41 -6.21 -22.15
C ARG A 385 12.56 -7.66 -22.60
N CYS A 386 13.58 -8.31 -22.08
CA CYS A 386 13.78 -9.75 -22.20
C CYS A 386 13.87 -10.36 -20.80
N ARG A 387 13.33 -11.56 -20.64
CA ARG A 387 13.48 -12.32 -19.42
C ARG A 387 13.62 -13.80 -19.71
N ILE A 388 14.51 -14.45 -19.00
CA ILE A 388 14.69 -15.89 -19.03
C ILE A 388 14.41 -16.46 -17.65
N GLU A 389 13.75 -17.61 -17.60
CA GLU A 389 13.53 -18.35 -16.37
C GLU A 389 13.93 -19.81 -16.55
N ARG A 390 14.65 -20.35 -15.56
CA ARG A 390 14.96 -21.77 -15.43
C ARG A 390 14.43 -22.22 -14.09
N VAL A 391 13.62 -23.27 -14.09
CA VAL A 391 13.10 -23.90 -12.87
C VAL A 391 13.59 -25.35 -12.84
N TRP A 392 14.08 -25.81 -11.69
CA TRP A 392 14.62 -27.17 -11.52
C TRP A 392 14.06 -27.86 -10.28
N GLY A 393 13.88 -29.16 -10.38
CA GLY A 393 13.49 -30.06 -9.30
C GLY A 393 13.75 -31.49 -9.75
N ARG A 394 12.73 -32.35 -9.77
CA ARG A 394 12.82 -33.65 -10.46
C ARG A 394 12.98 -33.51 -11.98
N LYS A 395 12.47 -32.43 -12.55
CA LYS A 395 12.57 -32.08 -13.97
C LYS A 395 13.08 -30.63 -14.09
N VAL A 396 13.55 -30.25 -15.27
CA VAL A 396 14.02 -28.89 -15.56
C VAL A 396 13.11 -28.27 -16.63
N GLY A 397 12.67 -27.05 -16.38
CA GLY A 397 11.87 -26.28 -17.30
C GLY A 397 12.51 -24.93 -17.60
N TYR A 398 12.23 -24.41 -18.79
CA TYR A 398 12.77 -23.16 -19.30
C TYR A 398 11.66 -22.27 -19.86
N SER A 399 11.90 -20.96 -19.83
CA SER A 399 11.11 -20.01 -20.60
C SER A 399 11.93 -18.79 -20.98
N SER A 400 11.56 -18.18 -22.10
CA SER A 400 12.04 -16.87 -22.51
C SER A 400 10.86 -15.98 -22.83
N PHE A 401 10.95 -14.72 -22.43
CA PHE A 401 9.96 -13.69 -22.64
C PHE A 401 10.65 -12.53 -23.34
N TRP A 402 9.98 -11.98 -24.33
CA TRP A 402 10.38 -10.82 -25.10
C TRP A 402 9.21 -9.86 -25.13
N GLU A 403 9.47 -8.58 -24.89
CA GLU A 403 8.50 -7.51 -24.86
C GLU A 403 9.10 -6.30 -25.58
N VAL A 404 8.33 -5.75 -26.49
CA VAL A 404 8.61 -4.50 -27.20
C VAL A 404 7.43 -3.59 -26.97
N LYS A 405 7.68 -2.40 -26.44
CA LYS A 405 6.66 -1.37 -26.26
C LYS A 405 7.08 -0.12 -27.01
N ALA A 406 6.20 0.36 -27.88
CA ALA A 406 6.42 1.54 -28.70
C ALA A 406 5.27 2.53 -28.51
N LYS A 407 5.57 3.81 -28.27
CA LYS A 407 4.61 4.91 -28.43
C LYS A 407 4.60 5.26 -29.92
N VAL A 408 3.45 5.10 -30.55
CA VAL A 408 3.27 5.36 -31.99
C VAL A 408 3.02 6.85 -32.21
N ARG A 409 2.22 7.47 -31.33
CA ARG A 409 1.93 8.90 -31.28
C ARG A 409 1.33 9.25 -29.92
N ASP A 410 1.04 10.52 -29.68
CA ASP A 410 0.33 10.92 -28.47
C ASP A 410 -1.02 10.20 -28.33
N GLY A 411 -1.20 9.59 -27.16
CA GLY A 411 -2.35 8.76 -26.87
C GLY A 411 -2.41 7.44 -27.63
N LEU A 412 -1.36 6.97 -28.32
CA LEU A 412 -1.37 5.65 -28.96
C LEU A 412 -0.06 4.91 -28.67
N SER A 413 -0.16 3.74 -28.06
CA SER A 413 0.98 2.84 -27.87
C SER A 413 0.67 1.41 -28.29
N LEU A 414 1.69 0.75 -28.83
CA LEU A 414 1.67 -0.65 -29.21
C LEU A 414 2.64 -1.43 -28.33
N GLU A 415 2.27 -2.65 -28.00
CA GLU A 415 3.11 -3.57 -27.26
C GLU A 415 3.02 -4.96 -27.89
N GLY A 416 4.17 -5.52 -28.24
CA GLY A 416 4.30 -6.88 -28.74
C GLY A 416 5.02 -7.73 -27.72
N ARG A 417 4.44 -8.87 -27.32
CA ARG A 417 5.09 -9.81 -26.39
C ARG A 417 5.13 -11.20 -27.00
N TRP A 418 6.26 -11.87 -26.82
CA TRP A 418 6.50 -13.23 -27.27
C TRP A 418 7.10 -14.05 -26.14
N THR A 419 6.48 -15.17 -25.83
CA THR A 419 6.93 -16.10 -24.79
C THR A 419 7.16 -17.46 -25.41
N THR A 420 8.32 -18.05 -25.17
CA THR A 420 8.59 -19.48 -25.42
C THR A 420 8.75 -20.19 -24.10
N PHE A 421 8.24 -21.42 -24.01
CA PHE A 421 8.32 -22.20 -22.79
C PHE A 421 8.45 -23.70 -23.10
N ASP A 422 9.23 -24.38 -22.29
CA ASP A 422 9.37 -25.83 -22.25
C ASP A 422 9.33 -26.26 -20.78
N LEU A 423 8.15 -26.64 -20.32
CA LEU A 423 7.82 -26.91 -18.93
C LEU A 423 7.26 -28.33 -18.82
N PRO A 424 8.10 -29.29 -18.37
CA PRO A 424 7.64 -30.64 -18.10
C PRO A 424 6.50 -30.67 -17.07
N GLU A 425 5.74 -31.76 -17.09
CA GLU A 425 4.60 -31.99 -16.21
C GLU A 425 4.90 -31.67 -14.73
N GLY A 426 3.99 -30.92 -14.10
CA GLY A 426 4.10 -30.46 -12.71
C GLY A 426 4.83 -29.11 -12.54
N LEU A 427 5.44 -28.57 -13.60
CA LEU A 427 5.98 -27.21 -13.60
C LEU A 427 5.00 -26.24 -14.25
N ARG A 428 4.98 -25.00 -13.73
CA ARG A 428 4.19 -23.90 -14.26
C ARG A 428 4.95 -22.59 -14.14
N ILE A 429 4.73 -21.71 -15.11
CA ILE A 429 5.14 -20.29 -15.01
C ILE A 429 3.91 -19.42 -15.26
N TYR A 430 3.92 -18.23 -14.68
CA TYR A 430 2.87 -17.24 -14.88
C TYR A 430 3.28 -16.28 -15.99
N GLU A 431 2.30 -15.80 -16.76
CA GLU A 431 2.48 -14.68 -17.67
C GLU A 431 3.09 -13.47 -16.93
N LEU A 432 3.94 -12.72 -17.64
CA LEU A 432 4.58 -11.53 -17.08
C LEU A 432 3.54 -10.46 -16.72
N GLU A 433 3.60 -9.97 -15.48
CA GLU A 433 2.81 -8.83 -15.04
C GLU A 433 3.25 -7.55 -15.79
N GLY A 434 2.28 -6.83 -16.37
CA GLY A 434 2.56 -5.62 -17.15
C GLY A 434 1.48 -5.20 -18.14
N GLY A 435 0.34 -5.91 -18.21
CA GLY A 435 -0.84 -5.51 -18.96
C GLY A 435 -1.78 -4.60 -18.15
N PRO A 436 -2.97 -4.28 -18.70
CA PRO A 436 -3.99 -3.49 -18.01
C PRO A 436 -4.42 -4.19 -16.71
N ARG A 437 -4.74 -3.41 -15.68
CA ARG A 437 -5.14 -3.98 -14.39
C ARG A 437 -6.60 -4.46 -14.49
N GLY A 438 -6.94 -5.53 -13.76
CA GLY A 438 -8.31 -6.06 -13.74
C GLY A 438 -8.45 -7.32 -14.59
N ASP A 439 -9.41 -7.30 -15.52
CA ASP A 439 -10.02 -8.48 -16.15
C ASP A 439 -9.20 -9.15 -17.26
N PHE A 440 -7.95 -8.75 -17.50
CA PHE A 440 -7.04 -9.55 -18.31
C PHE A 440 -6.47 -10.70 -17.46
N PRO A 441 -6.97 -11.94 -17.59
CA PRO A 441 -6.44 -13.04 -16.81
C PRO A 441 -4.96 -13.23 -17.13
N LEU A 442 -4.14 -13.26 -16.08
CA LEU A 442 -2.76 -13.74 -16.15
C LEU A 442 -2.83 -15.23 -16.41
N ALA A 443 -2.40 -15.64 -17.59
CA ALA A 443 -2.45 -17.04 -17.94
C ALA A 443 -1.26 -17.80 -17.35
N VAL A 444 -1.47 -19.10 -17.16
CA VAL A 444 -0.50 -20.02 -16.57
C VAL A 444 -0.04 -20.97 -17.67
N TRP A 445 1.27 -21.03 -17.90
CA TRP A 445 1.84 -21.87 -18.95
C TRP A 445 2.36 -23.17 -18.36
N THR A 446 2.05 -24.27 -19.04
CA THR A 446 2.51 -25.64 -18.78
C THR A 446 2.77 -26.34 -20.11
N GLY A 447 3.56 -27.42 -20.12
CA GLY A 447 3.93 -28.10 -21.36
C GLY A 447 4.94 -27.32 -22.19
N ARG A 448 4.93 -27.52 -23.50
CA ARG A 448 5.87 -26.87 -24.43
C ARG A 448 5.10 -26.07 -25.48
N GLY A 449 5.61 -24.91 -25.84
CA GLY A 449 5.01 -24.07 -26.87
C GLY A 449 5.50 -22.64 -26.87
N CYS A 450 4.78 -21.80 -27.60
CA CYS A 450 4.98 -20.36 -27.58
C CYS A 450 3.64 -19.61 -27.56
N ARG A 451 3.67 -18.38 -27.05
CA ARG A 451 2.53 -17.48 -27.08
C ARG A 451 2.98 -16.08 -27.45
N GLY A 452 2.31 -15.51 -28.43
CA GLY A 452 2.46 -14.12 -28.83
C GLY A 452 1.22 -13.31 -28.46
N TYR A 453 1.38 -12.03 -28.19
CA TYR A 453 0.28 -11.08 -28.24
C TYR A 453 0.72 -9.72 -28.70
N ILE A 454 -0.25 -9.01 -29.26
CA ILE A 454 -0.19 -7.60 -29.57
C ILE A 454 -1.22 -6.92 -28.66
N LEU A 455 -0.77 -5.89 -27.95
CA LEU A 455 -1.59 -5.04 -27.11
C LEU A 455 -1.53 -3.62 -27.66
N LEU A 456 -2.67 -3.08 -28.05
CA LEU A 456 -2.82 -1.69 -28.44
C LEU A 456 -3.49 -0.93 -27.31
N ARG A 457 -2.95 0.24 -26.97
CA ARG A 457 -3.58 1.20 -26.05
C ARG A 457 -3.84 2.49 -26.79
N TRP A 458 -5.07 2.96 -26.76
CA TRP A 458 -5.46 4.28 -27.24
C TRP A 458 -6.01 5.11 -26.08
N SER A 459 -5.35 6.22 -25.78
CA SER A 459 -5.71 7.19 -24.75
C SER A 459 -6.29 8.45 -25.38
N TYR A 460 -7.50 8.84 -25.00
CA TYR A 460 -8.15 10.06 -25.47
C TYR A 460 -9.04 10.67 -24.38
N LYS A 461 -8.84 11.95 -24.06
CA LYS A 461 -9.64 12.73 -23.10
C LYS A 461 -9.90 12.01 -21.76
N GLY A 462 -8.88 11.39 -21.20
CA GLY A 462 -9.00 10.66 -19.94
C GLY A 462 -9.67 9.29 -20.07
N HIS A 463 -9.84 8.76 -21.27
CA HIS A 463 -10.24 7.38 -21.52
C HIS A 463 -9.08 6.59 -22.11
N ASP A 464 -8.92 5.34 -21.69
CA ASP A 464 -7.96 4.37 -22.17
C ASP A 464 -8.72 3.18 -22.74
N LEU A 465 -8.59 2.94 -24.05
CA LEU A 465 -9.06 1.74 -24.72
C LEU A 465 -7.88 0.79 -24.95
N TRP A 466 -8.04 -0.45 -24.53
CA TRP A 466 -7.07 -1.52 -24.67
C TRP A 466 -7.61 -2.64 -25.56
N LEU A 467 -6.83 -3.05 -26.55
CA LEU A 467 -7.13 -4.18 -27.42
C LEU A 467 -5.99 -5.19 -27.33
N ARG A 468 -6.28 -6.43 -26.89
CA ARG A 468 -5.31 -7.53 -26.82
C ARG A 468 -5.69 -8.61 -27.83
N LEU A 469 -4.81 -8.85 -28.78
CA LEU A 469 -4.85 -9.97 -29.70
C LEU A 469 -3.75 -10.96 -29.30
N GLY A 470 -4.15 -12.14 -28.83
CA GLY A 470 -3.23 -13.18 -28.38
C GLY A 470 -3.37 -14.44 -29.21
N ARG A 471 -2.26 -15.14 -29.44
CA ARG A 471 -2.23 -16.43 -30.11
C ARG A 471 -1.23 -17.36 -29.42
N THR A 472 -1.70 -18.55 -29.08
CA THR A 472 -0.90 -19.61 -28.45
C THR A 472 -0.70 -20.74 -29.44
N PHE A 473 0.53 -21.22 -29.54
CA PHE A 473 0.91 -22.38 -30.32
C PHE A 473 1.44 -23.44 -29.35
N GLY A 474 0.63 -24.48 -29.09
CA GLY A 474 1.02 -25.60 -28.23
C GLY A 474 1.67 -26.75 -29.01
N THR A 475 2.42 -27.61 -28.33
CA THR A 475 3.06 -28.80 -28.95
C THR A 475 2.08 -29.84 -29.49
N CYS A 476 0.82 -29.84 -29.07
CA CYS A 476 -0.19 -30.77 -29.58
C CYS A 476 -0.90 -30.26 -30.86
N GLY A 477 -0.37 -29.22 -31.52
CA GLY A 477 -0.97 -28.64 -32.72
C GLY A 477 -2.22 -27.79 -32.47
N ARG A 478 -2.71 -27.72 -31.22
CA ARG A 478 -3.78 -26.81 -30.83
C ARG A 478 -3.28 -25.37 -30.87
N THR A 479 -3.92 -24.57 -31.72
CA THR A 479 -3.76 -23.13 -31.76
C THR A 479 -4.94 -22.51 -31.04
N GLU A 480 -4.68 -21.72 -30.00
CA GLU A 480 -5.72 -20.99 -29.28
C GLU A 480 -5.54 -19.49 -29.53
N GLY A 481 -6.53 -18.87 -30.19
CA GLY A 481 -6.63 -17.43 -30.34
C GLY A 481 -7.41 -16.81 -29.19
N SER A 482 -7.05 -15.60 -28.79
CA SER A 482 -7.81 -14.81 -27.84
C SER A 482 -7.90 -13.38 -28.33
N PHE A 483 -9.11 -12.81 -28.37
CA PHE A 483 -9.33 -11.39 -28.57
C PHE A 483 -10.01 -10.82 -27.34
N GLN A 484 -9.47 -9.73 -26.81
CA GLN A 484 -9.97 -9.11 -25.59
C GLN A 484 -9.92 -7.59 -25.73
N VAL A 485 -10.94 -6.95 -25.19
CA VAL A 485 -11.12 -5.49 -25.20
C VAL A 485 -11.35 -5.05 -23.78
N GLN A 486 -10.67 -3.99 -23.35
CA GLN A 486 -10.93 -3.34 -22.06
C GLN A 486 -10.96 -1.84 -22.26
N TRP A 487 -11.89 -1.17 -21.60
CA TRP A 487 -11.96 0.28 -21.55
C TRP A 487 -11.84 0.73 -20.09
N GLU A 488 -10.98 1.71 -19.86
CA GLU A 488 -10.75 2.33 -18.55
C GLU A 488 -10.99 3.84 -18.70
N ALA A 489 -11.89 4.41 -17.91
CA ALA A 489 -11.99 5.86 -17.77
C ALA A 489 -11.10 6.28 -16.59
N SER A 490 -10.10 7.12 -16.84
CA SER A 490 -9.36 7.78 -15.77
C SER A 490 -10.27 8.79 -15.09
N SER A 491 -10.46 8.62 -13.78
CA SER A 491 -11.21 9.55 -12.96
C SER A 491 -10.42 10.86 -12.85
N GLY A 492 -10.90 11.89 -13.56
CA GLY A 492 -10.43 13.27 -13.42
C GLY A 492 -10.59 13.81 -12.01
#